data_AF-Q6MUS7-F1
#
_entry.id   AF-Q6MUS7-F1
#
_cell.length_a   1.000
_cell.length_b   1.000
_cell.length_c   1.000
_cell.angle_alpha   90.00
_cell.angle_beta   90.00
_cell.angle_gamma   90.00
#
_symmetry.space_group_name_H-M   'P 1'
#
loop_
_entity.id
_entity.type
_entity.pdbx_description
1 polymer ?
#
loop_
_entity_poly.entity_id
_entity_poly.type
_entity_poly.pdbx_seq_one_letter_code
_entity_poly.pdbx_strand_id
1 'polypeptide(L)'
;MSTPTSPPISPLLFSAQLYPGRALGWLVLGASLHDILTRLKTEPQRFTNLDVKYSPTEPTKSIVVIDLPANGIRLQFDAPEQRLRLIEVVDFTKNHIFIKAADNKERDLVRPSAASTPSTDNPAGPTFRHIYQRFLGPTYDGEFIDGPKTPDNAVDQYGLYVLSWPGVAFSFLMKKASYSAKKNVVDLLPSTQVPETMGIFSGDSWTQARQTLWTDVLPSLKTFTPLTKGKEVFPDEVSLIKIYGAGKLQVFRKWTDQHFWIRLGQTTPQDLVSHLGPPDAIYRKNDHKMFAHKVRTGSDALKRPDSADLKHQDDLTDTDQSSANAGSDGYHSSDDETSDDSVEGHVSGECFYNYFYHGFDVLVSKPTAPSPVPPSQEQGKNVPNIPRDWLLTANADSLVATKIVLHGNVPGSYPFNRHRRCRWEIPYLSSASDVVINSESDFPQIEESLRKEWQSIYPSEDEARKAQRGMVLNRGWGDSPGSSIEFLGGWEGDGAAAAPDAGGTAKKFDGPADSTTTLYGFPGLVFEVLKNGAVTALVLRDTLLIGGAGYMMVNG
;
A
#
# COMPACT_ATOMS: atom_id res chain seq x y z
N MET A 1 -35.75 -34.58 -6.78
CA MET A 1 -35.02 -33.83 -7.82
C MET A 1 -33.84 -33.17 -7.15
N SER A 2 -32.66 -33.74 -7.32
CA SER A 2 -31.39 -33.17 -6.87
C SER A 2 -31.06 -31.96 -7.72
N THR A 3 -30.87 -30.81 -7.09
CA THR A 3 -30.35 -29.61 -7.74
C THR A 3 -28.97 -29.92 -8.33
N PRO A 4 -28.71 -29.58 -9.60
CA PRO A 4 -27.38 -29.77 -10.16
C PRO A 4 -26.42 -28.80 -9.48
N THR A 5 -25.50 -29.32 -8.69
CA THR A 5 -24.32 -28.59 -8.24
C THR A 5 -23.55 -28.13 -9.48
N SER A 6 -23.41 -26.81 -9.63
CA SER A 6 -22.53 -26.21 -10.62
C SER A 6 -21.12 -26.80 -10.46
N PRO A 7 -20.43 -27.19 -11.55
CA PRO A 7 -19.08 -27.69 -11.45
C PRO A 7 -18.18 -26.58 -10.89
N PRO A 8 -17.17 -26.92 -10.06
CA PRO A 8 -16.21 -25.92 -9.59
C PRO A 8 -15.53 -25.27 -10.79
N ILE A 9 -15.67 -23.96 -10.91
CA ILE A 9 -14.99 -23.17 -11.93
C ILE A 9 -13.49 -23.33 -11.67
N SER A 10 -12.80 -24.06 -12.54
CA SER A 10 -11.34 -24.15 -12.47
C SER A 10 -10.77 -22.75 -12.71
N PRO A 11 -9.81 -22.28 -11.90
CA PRO A 11 -9.28 -20.93 -12.06
C PRO A 11 -8.71 -20.77 -13.47
N LEU A 12 -8.98 -19.62 -14.09
CA LEU A 12 -8.43 -19.32 -15.40
C LEU A 12 -6.89 -19.35 -15.30
N LEU A 13 -6.24 -20.14 -16.16
CA LEU A 13 -4.79 -20.29 -16.15
C LEU A 13 -4.11 -18.93 -16.36
N PHE A 14 -3.20 -18.53 -15.45
CA PHE A 14 -2.43 -17.31 -15.61
C PHE A 14 -1.37 -17.50 -16.69
N SER A 15 -1.55 -16.81 -17.82
CA SER A 15 -0.63 -16.81 -18.96
C SER A 15 0.19 -15.52 -18.98
N ALA A 16 1.52 -15.63 -18.98
CA ALA A 16 2.40 -14.47 -18.87
C ALA A 16 3.71 -14.64 -19.65
N GLN A 17 4.13 -13.54 -20.29
CA GLN A 17 5.44 -13.47 -20.94
C GLN A 17 6.54 -13.22 -19.89
N LEU A 18 7.60 -14.03 -19.93
CA LEU A 18 8.82 -13.80 -19.18
C LEU A 18 9.63 -12.66 -19.81
N TYR A 19 9.99 -11.67 -18.99
CA TYR A 19 10.98 -10.65 -19.30
C TYR A 19 12.13 -10.78 -18.31
N PRO A 20 13.22 -11.49 -18.68
CA PRO A 20 14.37 -11.71 -17.80
C PRO A 20 14.86 -10.40 -17.18
N GLY A 21 15.10 -10.40 -15.86
CA GLY A 21 15.59 -9.21 -15.18
C GLY A 21 14.55 -8.16 -14.85
N ARG A 22 13.30 -8.30 -15.32
CA ARG A 22 12.33 -7.20 -15.35
C ARG A 22 10.92 -7.57 -14.88
N ALA A 23 10.32 -8.64 -15.41
CA ALA A 23 8.91 -8.91 -15.16
C ALA A 23 8.46 -10.33 -15.52
N LEU A 24 7.31 -10.74 -14.98
CA LEU A 24 6.48 -11.83 -15.47
C LEU A 24 5.10 -11.28 -15.87
N GLY A 25 4.91 -11.09 -17.17
CA GLY A 25 3.73 -10.40 -17.71
C GLY A 25 3.66 -8.97 -17.18
N TRP A 26 2.64 -8.68 -16.39
CA TRP A 26 2.46 -7.38 -15.74
C TRP A 26 3.06 -7.29 -14.33
N LEU A 27 3.53 -8.40 -13.77
CA LEU A 27 4.23 -8.44 -12.49
C LEU A 27 5.65 -7.90 -12.72
N VAL A 28 5.86 -6.59 -12.53
CA VAL A 28 7.15 -5.93 -12.80
C VAL A 28 7.95 -5.75 -11.52
N LEU A 29 9.23 -6.09 -11.56
CA LEU A 29 10.16 -5.80 -10.47
C LEU A 29 10.20 -4.28 -10.23
N GLY A 30 10.03 -3.87 -8.98
CA GLY A 30 9.91 -2.46 -8.60
C GLY A 30 8.47 -1.94 -8.50
N ALA A 31 7.46 -2.72 -8.91
CA ALA A 31 6.06 -2.37 -8.69
C ALA A 31 5.74 -2.39 -7.18
N SER A 32 4.87 -1.49 -6.71
CA SER A 32 4.53 -1.45 -5.30
C SER A 32 3.61 -2.61 -4.91
N LEU A 33 3.69 -3.04 -3.65
CA LEU A 33 2.80 -4.03 -3.06
C LEU A 33 1.34 -3.63 -3.23
N HIS A 34 1.05 -2.34 -3.07
CA HIS A 34 -0.28 -1.78 -3.26
C HIS A 34 -0.80 -2.02 -4.68
N ASP A 35 -0.02 -1.64 -5.70
CA ASP A 35 -0.43 -1.79 -7.11
C ASP A 35 -0.64 -3.25 -7.47
N ILE A 36 0.27 -4.13 -7.05
CA ILE A 36 0.19 -5.57 -7.33
C ILE A 36 -1.05 -6.17 -6.69
N LEU A 37 -1.28 -5.95 -5.39
CA LEU A 37 -2.45 -6.50 -4.71
C LEU A 37 -3.75 -5.93 -5.24
N THR A 38 -3.81 -4.62 -5.52
CA THR A 38 -4.98 -3.97 -6.15
C THR A 38 -5.29 -4.66 -7.48
N ARG A 39 -4.30 -4.89 -8.34
CA ARG A 39 -4.52 -5.55 -9.62
C ARG A 39 -4.88 -7.04 -9.49
N LEU A 40 -4.25 -7.79 -8.59
CA LEU A 40 -4.63 -9.19 -8.34
C LEU A 40 -6.11 -9.28 -7.93
N LYS A 41 -6.58 -8.38 -7.05
CA LYS A 41 -7.97 -8.33 -6.58
C LYS A 41 -8.99 -8.02 -7.69
N THR A 42 -8.58 -7.36 -8.78
CA THR A 42 -9.47 -7.10 -9.93
C THR A 42 -9.77 -8.35 -10.78
N GLU A 43 -9.02 -9.44 -10.61
CA GLU A 43 -9.20 -10.68 -11.38
C GLU A 43 -9.44 -11.90 -10.45
N PRO A 44 -10.51 -11.91 -9.63
CA PRO A 44 -10.73 -12.93 -8.60
C PRO A 44 -10.93 -14.35 -9.16
N GLN A 45 -11.38 -14.47 -10.42
CA GLN A 45 -11.53 -15.76 -11.12
C GLN A 45 -10.18 -16.37 -11.55
N ARG A 46 -9.13 -15.53 -11.66
CA ARG A 46 -7.77 -15.95 -12.03
C ARG A 46 -6.88 -16.10 -10.80
N PHE A 47 -7.04 -15.22 -9.81
CA PHE A 47 -6.30 -15.21 -8.55
C PHE A 47 -7.29 -15.48 -7.41
N THR A 48 -7.67 -16.74 -7.24
CA THR A 48 -8.72 -17.15 -6.31
C THR A 48 -8.26 -17.22 -4.86
N ASN A 49 -6.96 -17.35 -4.62
CA ASN A 49 -6.37 -17.39 -3.29
C ASN A 49 -5.10 -16.52 -3.22
N LEU A 50 -5.06 -15.60 -2.26
CA LEU A 50 -3.97 -14.66 -2.03
C LEU A 50 -3.56 -14.74 -0.56
N ASP A 51 -2.44 -15.42 -0.29
CA ASP A 51 -1.91 -15.56 1.06
C ASP A 51 -0.85 -14.48 1.31
N VAL A 52 -1.08 -13.61 2.30
CA VAL A 52 -0.12 -12.57 2.72
C VAL A 52 0.67 -13.07 3.91
N LYS A 53 1.99 -13.24 3.76
CA LYS A 53 2.91 -13.63 4.82
C LYS A 53 3.79 -12.45 5.22
N TYR A 54 3.82 -12.16 6.52
CA TYR A 54 4.59 -11.05 7.10
C TYR A 54 5.00 -11.39 8.54
N SER A 55 5.97 -10.66 9.07
CA SER A 55 6.38 -10.76 10.47
C SER A 55 5.43 -9.92 11.35
N PRO A 56 4.68 -10.51 12.30
CA PRO A 56 3.83 -9.74 13.20
C PRO A 56 4.61 -8.91 14.22
N THR A 57 5.86 -9.29 14.51
CA THR A 57 6.73 -8.54 15.45
C THR A 57 7.45 -7.39 14.76
N GLU A 58 7.82 -7.55 13.48
CA GLU A 58 8.60 -6.56 12.73
C GLU A 58 8.02 -6.30 11.32
N PRO A 59 6.76 -5.86 11.20
CA PRO A 59 6.05 -5.76 9.91
C PRO A 59 6.59 -4.66 8.99
N THR A 60 7.42 -3.74 9.50
CA THR A 60 8.05 -2.65 8.74
C THR A 60 9.49 -2.96 8.33
N LYS A 61 10.14 -3.96 8.96
CA LYS A 61 11.56 -4.31 8.77
C LYS A 61 11.75 -5.65 8.05
N SER A 62 10.76 -6.54 8.12
CA SER A 62 10.77 -7.83 7.41
C SER A 62 10.15 -7.72 6.02
N ILE A 63 10.59 -8.58 5.11
CA ILE A 63 9.99 -8.70 3.78
C ILE A 63 8.51 -9.11 3.87
N VAL A 64 7.74 -8.74 2.86
CA VAL A 64 6.35 -9.20 2.70
C VAL A 64 6.30 -10.19 1.55
N VAL A 65 5.65 -11.33 1.76
CA VAL A 65 5.52 -12.38 0.75
C VAL A 65 4.05 -12.56 0.40
N ILE A 66 3.73 -12.54 -0.89
CA ILE A 66 2.41 -12.88 -1.42
C ILE A 66 2.52 -14.23 -2.12
N ASP A 67 1.88 -15.25 -1.56
CA ASP A 67 1.75 -16.55 -2.20
C ASP A 67 0.45 -16.61 -3.00
N LEU A 68 0.56 -17.06 -4.25
CA LEU A 68 -0.54 -17.31 -5.18
C LEU A 68 -0.61 -18.82 -5.45
N PRO A 69 -1.11 -19.61 -4.48
CA PRO A 69 -1.02 -21.07 -4.55
C PRO A 69 -1.81 -21.69 -5.72
N ALA A 70 -2.88 -21.01 -6.16
CA ALA A 70 -3.67 -21.41 -7.33
C ALA A 70 -2.93 -21.19 -8.65
N ASN A 71 -1.92 -20.31 -8.68
CA ASN A 71 -1.16 -19.95 -9.87
C ASN A 71 0.28 -20.49 -9.85
N GLY A 72 0.72 -21.05 -8.71
CA GLY A 72 2.08 -21.56 -8.55
C GLY A 72 3.15 -20.46 -8.52
N ILE A 73 2.80 -19.27 -8.04
CA ILE A 73 3.67 -18.09 -8.03
C ILE A 73 3.79 -17.56 -6.61
N ARG A 74 5.00 -17.11 -6.24
CA ARG A 74 5.30 -16.37 -5.02
C ARG A 74 5.94 -15.05 -5.38
N LEU A 75 5.51 -13.97 -4.73
CA LEU A 75 6.01 -12.62 -4.92
C LEU A 75 6.61 -12.13 -3.62
N GLN A 76 7.83 -11.59 -3.65
CA GLN A 76 8.50 -11.08 -2.46
C GLN A 76 8.82 -9.59 -2.58
N PHE A 77 8.50 -8.83 -1.54
CA PHE A 77 8.61 -7.38 -1.48
C PHE A 77 9.60 -6.95 -0.39
N ASP A 78 10.40 -5.92 -0.64
CA ASP A 78 11.27 -5.35 0.39
C ASP A 78 10.46 -4.64 1.48
N ALA A 79 11.02 -4.57 2.68
CA ALA A 79 10.32 -4.00 3.83
C ALA A 79 10.11 -2.47 3.74
N PRO A 80 11.14 -1.65 3.42
CA PRO A 80 11.01 -0.19 3.53
C PRO A 80 10.09 0.40 2.46
N GLU A 81 10.28 0.04 1.19
CA GLU A 81 9.52 0.63 0.07
C GLU A 81 8.36 -0.23 -0.42
N GLN A 82 8.25 -1.47 0.06
CA GLN A 82 7.25 -2.45 -0.37
C GLN A 82 7.22 -2.62 -1.89
N ARG A 83 8.39 -2.83 -2.50
CA ARG A 83 8.55 -3.05 -3.94
C ARG A 83 8.85 -4.51 -4.23
N LEU A 84 8.26 -5.01 -5.32
CA LEU A 84 8.50 -6.37 -5.79
C LEU A 84 9.98 -6.55 -6.15
N ARG A 85 10.69 -7.41 -5.42
CA ARG A 85 12.12 -7.71 -5.62
C ARG A 85 12.36 -9.05 -6.30
N LEU A 86 11.50 -10.02 -6.03
CA LEU A 86 11.64 -11.37 -6.52
C LEU A 86 10.26 -11.95 -6.88
N ILE A 87 10.19 -12.53 -8.07
CA ILE A 87 9.05 -13.34 -8.53
C ILE A 87 9.55 -14.76 -8.63
N GLU A 88 8.91 -15.69 -7.92
CA GLU A 88 9.24 -17.11 -7.98
C GLU A 88 8.09 -17.89 -8.58
N VAL A 89 8.40 -18.76 -9.53
CA VAL A 89 7.51 -19.84 -9.95
C VAL A 89 7.85 -21.05 -9.12
N VAL A 90 6.91 -21.48 -8.29
CA VAL A 90 7.05 -22.60 -7.34
C VAL A 90 6.28 -23.84 -7.79
N ASP A 91 5.40 -23.70 -8.79
CA ASP A 91 4.68 -24.82 -9.40
C ASP A 91 4.43 -24.48 -10.88
N PHE A 92 5.16 -25.15 -11.78
CA PHE A 92 5.12 -24.88 -13.22
C PHE A 92 3.85 -25.38 -13.90
N THR A 93 3.01 -26.15 -13.20
CA THR A 93 1.79 -26.74 -13.78
C THR A 93 0.57 -25.82 -13.67
N LYS A 94 0.66 -24.76 -12.84
CA LYS A 94 -0.45 -23.85 -12.51
C LYS A 94 -0.40 -22.50 -13.23
N ASN A 95 0.52 -22.36 -14.17
CA ASN A 95 0.70 -21.16 -14.98
C ASN A 95 1.11 -21.54 -16.40
N HIS A 96 1.00 -20.58 -17.30
CA HIS A 96 1.56 -20.67 -18.63
C HIS A 96 2.57 -19.55 -18.83
N ILE A 97 3.85 -19.91 -18.84
CA ILE A 97 4.96 -18.96 -18.99
C ILE A 97 5.63 -19.19 -20.33
N PHE A 98 5.81 -18.12 -21.10
CA PHE A 98 6.48 -18.16 -22.40
C PHE A 98 7.46 -17.01 -22.54
N ILE A 99 8.43 -17.14 -23.44
CA ILE A 99 9.36 -16.06 -23.81
C ILE A 99 9.23 -15.77 -25.30
N LYS A 100 9.24 -14.49 -25.68
CA LYS A 100 9.36 -14.07 -27.08
C LYS A 100 10.83 -13.87 -27.42
N ALA A 101 11.35 -14.71 -28.30
CA ALA A 101 12.71 -14.57 -28.80
C ALA A 101 12.82 -13.41 -29.80
N ALA A 102 14.05 -13.05 -30.18
CA ALA A 102 14.32 -11.97 -31.14
C ALA A 102 13.69 -12.20 -32.52
N ASP A 103 13.39 -13.46 -32.88
CA ASP A 103 12.66 -13.83 -34.10
C ASP A 103 11.13 -13.77 -33.93
N ASN A 104 10.64 -13.15 -32.85
CA ASN A 104 9.23 -13.06 -32.44
C ASN A 104 8.53 -14.41 -32.25
N LYS A 105 9.26 -15.53 -32.21
CA LYS A 105 8.65 -16.82 -31.88
C LYS A 105 8.47 -16.95 -30.38
N GLU A 106 7.29 -17.41 -30.00
CA GLU A 106 6.97 -17.78 -28.63
C GLU A 106 7.56 -19.16 -28.34
N ARG A 107 8.24 -19.25 -27.20
CA ARG A 107 8.78 -20.49 -26.67
C ARG A 107 8.20 -20.68 -25.28
N ASP A 108 7.45 -21.75 -25.10
CA ASP A 108 6.84 -22.06 -23.81
C ASP A 108 7.88 -22.65 -22.86
N LEU A 109 7.82 -22.25 -21.60
CA LEU A 109 8.56 -22.89 -20.52
C LEU A 109 8.03 -24.30 -20.30
N VAL A 110 6.71 -24.41 -20.15
CA VAL A 110 5.94 -25.66 -20.14
C VAL A 110 4.75 -25.48 -21.07
N ARG A 111 4.55 -26.42 -21.98
CA ARG A 111 3.41 -26.38 -22.89
C ARG A 111 2.12 -26.60 -22.10
N PRO A 112 1.07 -25.79 -22.29
CA PRO A 112 -0.24 -26.06 -21.72
C PRO A 112 -0.73 -27.44 -22.18
N SER A 113 -1.20 -28.26 -21.24
CA SER A 113 -1.85 -29.53 -21.60
C SER A 113 -3.19 -29.20 -22.27
N ALA A 114 -3.35 -29.55 -23.55
CA ALA A 114 -4.63 -29.43 -24.22
C ALA A 114 -5.61 -30.40 -23.55
N ALA A 115 -6.76 -29.90 -23.09
CA ALA A 115 -7.76 -30.61 -22.29
C ALA A 115 -8.41 -31.85 -22.95
N SER A 116 -7.86 -32.39 -24.04
CA SER A 116 -8.46 -33.46 -24.85
C SER A 116 -7.69 -34.77 -24.87
N THR A 117 -6.54 -34.90 -24.18
CA THR A 117 -5.86 -36.20 -24.05
C THR A 117 -5.24 -36.40 -22.67
N PRO A 118 -5.75 -37.35 -21.84
CA PRO A 118 -5.07 -37.74 -20.62
C PRO A 118 -3.86 -38.60 -20.99
N SER A 119 -2.75 -37.96 -21.35
CA SER A 119 -1.46 -38.66 -21.38
C SER A 119 -0.95 -38.80 -19.95
N THR A 120 -0.47 -39.99 -19.60
CA THR A 120 0.27 -40.29 -18.37
C THR A 120 1.56 -39.49 -18.19
N ASP A 121 1.95 -38.70 -19.19
CA ASP A 121 3.14 -37.86 -19.26
C ASP A 121 2.81 -36.35 -19.20
N ASN A 122 1.93 -35.90 -18.28
CA ASN A 122 1.87 -34.47 -17.98
C ASN A 122 3.22 -34.08 -17.34
N PRO A 123 4.05 -33.23 -17.99
CA PRO A 123 5.36 -32.91 -17.45
C PRO A 123 5.19 -32.14 -16.15
N ALA A 124 5.78 -32.63 -15.06
CA ALA A 124 5.79 -31.97 -13.75
C ALA A 124 6.42 -30.57 -13.78
N GLY A 125 7.16 -30.25 -14.85
CA GLY A 125 7.74 -28.94 -15.10
C GLY A 125 8.73 -28.97 -16.27
N PRO A 126 9.47 -27.88 -16.49
CA PRO A 126 10.45 -27.79 -17.57
C PRO A 126 11.67 -28.64 -17.26
N THR A 127 12.05 -29.55 -18.16
CA THR A 127 13.30 -30.33 -17.98
C THR A 127 14.53 -29.45 -18.18
N PHE A 128 15.63 -29.78 -17.51
CA PHE A 128 16.93 -29.10 -17.68
C PHE A 128 17.33 -29.01 -19.16
N ARG A 129 17.17 -30.10 -19.92
CA ARG A 129 17.43 -30.10 -21.36
C ARG A 129 16.60 -29.06 -22.11
N HIS A 130 15.30 -28.94 -21.81
CA HIS A 130 14.42 -27.96 -22.45
C HIS A 130 14.84 -26.53 -22.10
N ILE A 131 15.13 -26.25 -20.83
CA ILE A 131 15.59 -24.93 -20.36
C ILE A 131 16.88 -24.54 -21.10
N TYR A 132 17.87 -25.43 -21.10
CA TYR A 132 19.20 -25.21 -21.63
C TYR A 132 19.26 -25.15 -23.16
N GLN A 133 18.50 -25.99 -23.88
CA GLN A 133 18.62 -26.08 -25.34
C GLN A 133 17.59 -25.26 -26.10
N ARG A 134 16.41 -25.02 -25.53
CA ARG A 134 15.27 -24.43 -26.25
C ARG A 134 14.78 -23.13 -25.66
N PHE A 135 14.73 -23.01 -24.33
CA PHE A 135 14.10 -21.85 -23.69
C PHE A 135 15.07 -20.67 -23.51
N LEU A 136 16.12 -20.81 -22.68
CA LEU A 136 17.08 -19.73 -22.39
C LEU A 136 18.43 -19.88 -23.09
N GLY A 137 18.83 -21.10 -23.45
CA GLY A 137 20.13 -21.36 -24.05
C GLY A 137 21.21 -21.72 -23.01
N PRO A 138 22.46 -21.96 -23.48
CA PRO A 138 23.59 -22.28 -22.62
C PRO A 138 23.87 -21.20 -21.58
N THR A 139 24.40 -21.61 -20.43
CA THR A 139 24.87 -20.70 -19.37
C THR A 139 26.14 -21.26 -18.71
N TYR A 140 26.76 -20.44 -17.87
CA TYR A 140 27.89 -20.81 -17.01
C TYR A 140 27.46 -21.79 -15.91
N ASP A 141 28.45 -22.44 -15.30
CA ASP A 141 28.20 -23.34 -14.18
C ASP A 141 27.52 -22.60 -13.01
N GLY A 142 26.55 -23.29 -12.39
CA GLY A 142 25.78 -22.78 -11.26
C GLY A 142 26.48 -22.94 -9.90
N GLU A 143 25.78 -22.52 -8.86
CA GLU A 143 26.24 -22.58 -7.48
C GLU A 143 25.45 -23.63 -6.69
N PHE A 144 26.13 -24.45 -5.90
CA PHE A 144 25.47 -25.32 -4.93
C PHE A 144 25.33 -24.61 -3.57
N ILE A 145 24.09 -24.47 -3.11
CA ILE A 145 23.72 -23.88 -1.83
C ILE A 145 23.30 -25.03 -0.90
N ASP A 146 23.99 -25.17 0.24
CA ASP A 146 23.65 -26.16 1.26
C ASP A 146 22.21 -25.93 1.78
N GLY A 147 21.46 -27.02 2.03
CA GLY A 147 20.15 -26.94 2.66
C GLY A 147 20.21 -26.43 4.11
N PRO A 148 19.06 -26.04 4.70
CA PRO A 148 19.00 -25.66 6.10
C PRO A 148 19.44 -26.84 6.98
N LYS A 149 20.43 -26.60 7.86
CA LYS A 149 20.91 -27.61 8.83
C LYS A 149 19.82 -27.86 9.86
N THR A 150 19.15 -29.00 9.80
CA THR A 150 18.23 -29.42 10.85
C THR A 150 18.99 -30.21 11.93
N PRO A 151 18.71 -30.01 13.22
CA PRO A 151 19.37 -30.74 14.30
C PRO A 151 19.14 -32.27 14.23
N ASP A 152 18.09 -32.71 13.55
CA ASP A 152 17.92 -34.10 13.13
C ASP A 152 18.65 -34.33 11.79
N ASN A 153 19.72 -35.14 11.83
CA ASN A 153 20.67 -35.47 10.73
C ASN A 153 20.05 -36.03 9.41
N ALA A 154 18.73 -35.98 9.21
CA ALA A 154 18.05 -36.53 8.05
C ALA A 154 17.99 -35.58 6.83
N VAL A 155 18.09 -34.25 7.03
CA VAL A 155 17.97 -33.25 5.95
C VAL A 155 19.33 -32.72 5.45
N ASP A 156 20.43 -33.08 6.10
CA ASP A 156 21.80 -32.62 5.78
C ASP A 156 22.41 -33.19 4.48
N GLN A 157 21.66 -34.02 3.73
CA GLN A 157 22.15 -34.68 2.53
C GLN A 157 21.83 -33.94 1.22
N TYR A 158 20.95 -32.94 1.25
CA TYR A 158 20.48 -32.24 0.06
C TYR A 158 20.78 -30.74 0.14
N GLY A 159 20.93 -30.14 -1.04
CA GLY A 159 21.01 -28.70 -1.23
C GLY A 159 20.38 -28.31 -2.57
N LEU A 160 20.45 -27.03 -2.88
CA LEU A 160 19.95 -26.47 -4.14
C LEU A 160 21.11 -26.13 -5.04
N TYR A 161 21.16 -26.75 -6.22
CA TYR A 161 22.05 -26.31 -7.29
C TYR A 161 21.32 -25.27 -8.13
N VAL A 162 21.79 -24.02 -8.08
CA VAL A 162 21.15 -22.87 -8.73
C VAL A 162 21.88 -22.52 -10.02
N LEU A 163 21.19 -22.68 -11.15
CA LEU A 163 21.66 -22.20 -12.45
C LEU A 163 21.10 -20.83 -12.73
N SER A 164 21.97 -19.91 -13.16
CA SER A 164 21.59 -18.52 -13.39
C SER A 164 21.81 -18.12 -14.85
N TRP A 165 20.90 -17.31 -15.34
CA TRP A 165 21.02 -16.44 -16.51
C TRP A 165 20.87 -14.98 -16.02
N PRO A 166 21.13 -13.98 -16.88
CA PRO A 166 20.81 -12.59 -16.56
C PRO A 166 19.33 -12.45 -16.19
N GLY A 167 19.09 -12.15 -14.90
CA GLY A 167 17.80 -11.86 -14.31
C GLY A 167 16.83 -13.04 -14.15
N VAL A 168 17.28 -14.28 -14.37
CA VAL A 168 16.49 -15.50 -14.15
C VAL A 168 17.38 -16.61 -13.59
N ALA A 169 16.88 -17.36 -12.61
CA ALA A 169 17.58 -18.54 -12.09
C ALA A 169 16.63 -19.70 -11.86
N PHE A 170 17.15 -20.92 -12.01
CA PHE A 170 16.44 -22.16 -11.73
C PHE A 170 17.16 -22.93 -10.63
N SER A 171 16.42 -23.34 -9.60
CA SER A 171 16.96 -24.08 -8.46
C SER A 171 16.61 -25.55 -8.59
N PHE A 172 17.62 -26.42 -8.61
CA PHE A 172 17.44 -27.87 -8.73
C PHE A 172 17.81 -28.55 -7.41
N LEU A 173 16.94 -29.40 -6.89
CA LEU A 173 17.26 -30.21 -5.72
C LEU A 173 18.38 -31.21 -6.05
N MET A 174 19.46 -31.22 -5.28
CA MET A 174 20.63 -32.05 -5.54
C MET A 174 21.19 -32.65 -4.24
N LYS A 175 21.59 -33.92 -4.29
CA LYS A 175 22.33 -34.57 -3.20
C LYS A 175 23.73 -33.96 -3.10
N LYS A 176 24.16 -33.61 -1.88
CA LYS A 176 25.49 -33.06 -1.62
C LYS A 176 26.62 -33.95 -2.11
N ALA A 177 26.48 -35.27 -2.00
CA ALA A 177 27.45 -36.25 -2.50
C ALA A 177 27.56 -36.30 -4.04
N SER A 178 26.56 -35.82 -4.76
CA SER A 178 26.55 -35.77 -6.23
C SER A 178 27.22 -34.50 -6.77
N TYR A 179 27.34 -33.46 -5.95
CA TYR A 179 27.96 -32.20 -6.33
C TYR A 179 29.49 -32.28 -6.37
N SER A 180 30.08 -31.66 -7.39
CA SER A 180 31.53 -31.45 -7.48
C SER A 180 31.81 -30.19 -8.28
N ALA A 181 32.57 -29.26 -7.70
CA ALA A 181 32.95 -28.00 -8.35
C ALA A 181 33.84 -28.18 -9.61
N LYS A 182 34.32 -29.40 -9.87
CA LYS A 182 35.14 -29.72 -11.06
C LYS A 182 34.32 -30.22 -12.25
N LYS A 183 33.04 -30.55 -12.05
CA LYS A 183 32.14 -31.00 -13.11
C LYS A 183 31.38 -29.81 -13.68
N ASN A 184 31.19 -29.80 -14.98
CA ASN A 184 30.33 -28.80 -15.62
C ASN A 184 28.85 -29.11 -15.35
N VAL A 185 27.98 -28.14 -15.64
CA VAL A 185 26.52 -28.26 -15.45
C VAL A 185 25.88 -29.46 -16.17
N VAL A 186 26.32 -29.79 -17.39
CA VAL A 186 25.72 -30.87 -18.20
C VAL A 186 26.04 -32.25 -17.62
N ASP A 187 27.21 -32.39 -16.97
CA ASP A 187 27.62 -33.60 -16.27
C ASP A 187 27.01 -33.71 -14.86
N LEU A 188 26.58 -32.58 -14.28
CA LEU A 188 25.98 -32.51 -12.95
C LEU A 188 24.47 -32.78 -12.96
N LEU A 189 23.74 -32.24 -13.94
CA LEU A 189 22.28 -32.33 -14.00
C LEU A 189 21.82 -33.33 -15.07
N PRO A 190 21.04 -34.37 -14.70
CA PRO A 190 20.35 -35.20 -15.69
C PRO A 190 19.48 -34.37 -16.63
N SER A 191 19.47 -34.73 -17.91
CA SER A 191 18.68 -34.03 -18.95
C SER A 191 17.19 -33.90 -18.62
N THR A 192 16.62 -34.83 -17.86
CA THR A 192 15.21 -34.89 -17.47
C THR A 192 14.91 -34.24 -16.12
N GLN A 193 15.93 -33.76 -15.39
CA GLN A 193 15.72 -33.16 -14.08
C GLN A 193 14.87 -31.89 -14.21
N VAL A 194 13.87 -31.76 -13.34
CA VAL A 194 12.97 -30.60 -13.26
C VAL A 194 13.43 -29.73 -12.08
N PRO A 195 13.47 -28.40 -12.23
CA PRO A 195 13.79 -27.50 -11.13
C PRO A 195 12.64 -27.45 -10.10
N GLU A 196 12.99 -27.17 -8.86
CA GLU A 196 12.04 -26.88 -7.78
C GLU A 196 11.42 -25.49 -7.95
N THR A 197 12.24 -24.49 -8.32
CA THR A 197 11.79 -23.12 -8.48
C THR A 197 12.46 -22.42 -9.66
N MET A 198 11.79 -21.40 -10.17
CA MET A 198 12.35 -20.40 -11.08
C MET A 198 12.21 -19.01 -10.45
N GLY A 199 13.32 -18.32 -10.19
CA GLY A 199 13.35 -16.96 -9.69
C GLY A 199 13.59 -15.95 -10.82
N ILE A 200 12.87 -14.83 -10.79
CA ILE A 200 13.05 -13.66 -11.66
C ILE A 200 13.41 -12.48 -10.77
N PHE A 201 14.57 -11.90 -11.00
CA PHE A 201 15.19 -10.89 -10.15
C PHE A 201 15.95 -9.88 -11.00
N SER A 202 16.28 -8.71 -10.46
CA SER A 202 17.11 -7.73 -11.15
C SER A 202 18.59 -8.03 -10.91
N GLY A 203 19.38 -8.18 -11.98
CA GLY A 203 20.83 -8.42 -11.91
C GLY A 203 21.32 -9.46 -12.92
N ASP A 204 22.64 -9.57 -13.07
CA ASP A 204 23.25 -10.42 -14.11
C ASP A 204 23.38 -11.90 -13.71
N SER A 205 23.40 -12.18 -12.41
CA SER A 205 23.41 -13.55 -11.88
C SER A 205 22.81 -13.61 -10.47
N TRP A 206 22.26 -14.76 -10.09
CA TRP A 206 21.66 -14.97 -8.77
C TRP A 206 22.66 -14.79 -7.62
N THR A 207 23.88 -15.31 -7.78
CA THR A 207 24.94 -15.24 -6.77
C THR A 207 25.31 -13.79 -6.39
N GLN A 208 25.29 -12.88 -7.38
CA GLN A 208 25.51 -11.46 -7.16
C GLN A 208 24.23 -10.77 -6.66
N ALA A 209 23.12 -10.96 -7.38
CA ALA A 209 21.86 -10.28 -7.10
C ALA A 209 21.33 -10.56 -5.69
N ARG A 210 21.46 -11.79 -5.16
CA ARG A 210 20.97 -12.13 -3.81
C ARG A 210 21.63 -11.34 -2.68
N GLN A 211 22.82 -10.77 -2.91
CA GLN A 211 23.56 -9.99 -1.90
C GLN A 211 22.94 -8.60 -1.71
N THR A 212 22.32 -8.07 -2.75
CA THR A 212 21.79 -6.70 -2.80
C THR A 212 20.32 -6.62 -3.17
N LEU A 213 19.65 -7.77 -3.34
CA LEU A 213 18.25 -7.94 -3.78
C LEU A 213 17.27 -7.00 -3.07
N TRP A 214 17.47 -6.80 -1.77
CA TRP A 214 16.58 -6.05 -0.88
C TRP A 214 16.94 -4.57 -0.75
N THR A 215 18.13 -4.16 -1.21
CA THR A 215 18.69 -2.81 -0.98
C THR A 215 18.94 -2.04 -2.27
N ASP A 216 19.14 -2.73 -3.40
CA ASP A 216 19.45 -2.07 -4.66
C ASP A 216 18.32 -1.17 -5.14
N VAL A 217 18.67 -0.07 -5.80
CA VAL A 217 17.70 0.82 -6.43
C VAL A 217 17.26 0.21 -7.75
N LEU A 218 16.01 -0.23 -7.83
CA LEU A 218 15.45 -0.78 -9.06
C LEU A 218 15.21 0.32 -10.11
N PRO A 219 15.37 0.00 -11.41
CA PRO A 219 15.08 0.94 -12.49
C PRO A 219 13.64 1.46 -12.45
N SER A 220 13.42 2.67 -12.97
CA SER A 220 12.07 3.23 -13.08
C SER A 220 11.15 2.31 -13.88
N LEU A 221 9.93 2.11 -13.37
CA LEU A 221 8.88 1.33 -14.06
C LEU A 221 8.57 1.90 -15.45
N LYS A 222 8.77 3.21 -15.65
CA LYS A 222 8.58 3.87 -16.94
C LYS A 222 9.53 3.38 -18.03
N THR A 223 10.69 2.85 -17.65
CA THR A 223 11.65 2.27 -18.58
C THR A 223 11.20 0.89 -19.11
N PHE A 224 10.14 0.32 -18.57
CA PHE A 224 9.57 -0.94 -19.04
C PHE A 224 8.52 -0.72 -20.13
N THR A 225 9.01 -0.57 -21.36
CA THR A 225 8.24 -0.32 -22.59
C THR A 225 7.01 -1.22 -22.82
N PRO A 226 7.02 -2.52 -22.43
CA PRO A 226 5.84 -3.36 -22.60
C PRO A 226 4.58 -2.86 -21.85
N LEU A 227 4.73 -2.11 -20.77
CA LEU A 227 3.62 -1.54 -20.00
C LEU A 227 3.37 -0.05 -20.28
N THR A 228 4.36 0.70 -20.78
CA THR A 228 4.24 2.15 -21.01
C THR A 228 3.72 2.54 -22.39
N LYS A 229 2.82 1.74 -22.97
CA LYS A 229 2.20 2.08 -24.26
C LYS A 229 1.21 3.24 -24.11
N GLY A 230 1.72 4.47 -24.18
CA GLY A 230 0.93 5.70 -24.15
C GLY A 230 1.81 6.96 -24.08
N LYS A 231 1.29 8.10 -24.55
CA LYS A 231 1.92 9.43 -24.41
C LYS A 231 1.60 10.09 -23.05
N GLU A 232 1.03 9.36 -22.10
CA GLU A 232 0.65 9.92 -20.80
C GLU A 232 1.88 10.04 -19.91
N VAL A 233 2.30 11.29 -19.69
CA VAL A 233 3.40 11.64 -18.81
C VAL A 233 2.83 11.89 -17.42
N PHE A 234 2.65 10.82 -16.64
CA PHE A 234 2.37 10.97 -15.21
C PHE A 234 3.64 11.40 -14.48
N PRO A 235 3.55 12.24 -13.42
CA PRO A 235 4.68 12.53 -12.55
C PRO A 235 5.31 11.23 -12.00
N ASP A 236 6.60 11.25 -11.66
CA ASP A 236 7.19 10.13 -10.94
C ASP A 236 6.55 9.95 -9.56
N GLU A 237 6.59 8.74 -9.04
CA GLU A 237 5.99 8.42 -7.75
C GLU A 237 6.67 9.19 -6.61
N VAL A 238 5.92 9.50 -5.54
CA VAL A 238 6.50 10.07 -4.32
C VAL A 238 7.32 8.99 -3.59
N SER A 239 8.58 9.30 -3.29
CA SER A 239 9.53 8.40 -2.62
C SER A 239 9.65 8.68 -1.12
N LEU A 240 9.65 9.95 -0.72
CA LEU A 240 9.91 10.39 0.64
C LEU A 240 9.27 11.75 0.92
N ILE A 241 8.73 11.93 2.13
CA ILE A 241 8.28 13.23 2.64
C ILE A 241 9.12 13.63 3.86
N LYS A 242 9.83 14.75 3.79
CA LYS A 242 10.55 15.32 4.92
C LYS A 242 9.71 16.37 5.63
N ILE A 243 9.57 16.22 6.95
CA ILE A 243 8.71 17.03 7.80
C ILE A 243 9.59 18.01 8.58
N TYR A 244 9.45 19.30 8.30
CA TYR A 244 10.29 20.35 8.89
C TYR A 244 9.64 21.07 10.07
N GLY A 245 8.40 20.72 10.43
CA GLY A 245 7.61 21.44 11.44
C GLY A 245 6.91 22.68 10.85
N ALA A 246 6.06 23.33 11.66
CA ALA A 246 5.31 24.54 11.28
C ALA A 246 4.60 24.43 9.92
N GLY A 247 3.93 23.30 9.67
CA GLY A 247 3.21 23.04 8.41
C GLY A 247 4.07 22.88 7.16
N LYS A 248 5.41 22.78 7.25
CA LYS A 248 6.31 22.67 6.10
C LYS A 248 6.69 21.22 5.81
N LEU A 249 6.35 20.75 4.61
CA LEU A 249 6.71 19.43 4.11
C LEU A 249 7.45 19.56 2.77
N GLN A 250 8.52 18.79 2.61
CA GLN A 250 9.23 18.65 1.33
C GLN A 250 8.99 17.24 0.77
N VAL A 251 8.44 17.17 -0.43
CA VAL A 251 8.02 15.93 -1.09
C VAL A 251 9.01 15.61 -2.20
N PHE A 252 9.65 14.44 -2.12
CA PHE A 252 10.65 13.98 -3.08
C PHE A 252 10.06 12.98 -4.07
N ARG A 253 10.47 13.09 -5.33
CA ARG A 253 10.11 12.14 -6.39
C ARG A 253 11.10 10.98 -6.42
N LYS A 254 10.62 9.81 -6.81
CA LYS A 254 11.46 8.63 -7.02
C LYS A 254 12.22 8.75 -8.34
N TRP A 255 13.43 8.19 -8.39
CA TRP A 255 14.29 8.11 -9.58
C TRP A 255 14.75 9.47 -10.16
N THR A 256 14.47 10.58 -9.47
CA THR A 256 14.89 11.93 -9.86
C THR A 256 15.31 12.73 -8.64
N ASP A 257 16.02 13.83 -8.85
CA ASP A 257 16.34 14.80 -7.80
C ASP A 257 15.22 15.86 -7.63
N GLN A 258 14.06 15.63 -8.24
CA GLN A 258 12.95 16.58 -8.17
C GLN A 258 12.25 16.52 -6.82
N HIS A 259 11.93 17.70 -6.28
CA HIS A 259 11.13 17.85 -5.09
C HIS A 259 10.24 19.09 -5.17
N PHE A 260 9.20 19.14 -4.36
CA PHE A 260 8.36 20.33 -4.19
C PHE A 260 7.92 20.47 -2.73
N TRP A 261 7.36 21.63 -2.38
CA TRP A 261 6.92 21.92 -1.02
C TRP A 261 5.40 21.85 -0.92
N ILE A 262 4.92 21.21 0.14
CA ILE A 262 3.56 21.40 0.64
C ILE A 262 3.68 22.22 1.92
N ARG A 263 3.03 23.37 1.92
CA ARG A 263 2.89 24.27 3.07
C ARG A 263 1.44 24.26 3.51
N LEU A 264 1.18 23.70 4.69
CA LEU A 264 -0.15 23.73 5.27
C LEU A 264 -0.59 25.19 5.52
N GLY A 265 -1.87 25.46 5.31
CA GLY A 265 -2.44 26.81 5.35
C GLY A 265 -2.19 27.67 4.11
N GLN A 266 -1.32 27.24 3.18
CA GLN A 266 -0.93 28.04 2.01
C GLN A 266 -1.12 27.33 0.66
N THR A 267 -0.85 26.03 0.60
CA THR A 267 -0.85 25.28 -0.67
C THR A 267 -2.28 25.12 -1.17
N THR A 268 -2.56 25.59 -2.38
CA THR A 268 -3.91 25.53 -2.95
C THR A 268 -4.21 24.16 -3.56
N PRO A 269 -5.49 23.81 -3.78
CA PRO A 269 -5.88 22.62 -4.53
C PRO A 269 -5.26 22.56 -5.93
N GLN A 270 -5.14 23.71 -6.60
CA GLN A 270 -4.52 23.83 -7.92
C GLN A 270 -3.04 23.48 -7.85
N ASP A 271 -2.32 23.94 -6.83
CA ASP A 271 -0.92 23.58 -6.60
C ASP A 271 -0.77 22.07 -6.39
N LEU A 272 -1.64 21.47 -5.56
CA LEU A 272 -1.65 20.02 -5.32
C LEU A 272 -1.82 19.25 -6.64
N VAL A 273 -2.81 19.60 -7.46
CA VAL A 273 -3.07 18.93 -8.74
C VAL A 273 -1.94 19.17 -9.74
N SER A 274 -1.35 20.37 -9.76
CA SER A 274 -0.23 20.68 -10.66
C SER A 274 1.02 19.84 -10.35
N HIS A 275 1.27 19.56 -9.07
CA HIS A 275 2.40 18.76 -8.65
C HIS A 275 2.08 17.26 -8.72
N LEU A 276 0.98 16.82 -8.13
CA LEU A 276 0.66 15.41 -7.92
C LEU A 276 -0.15 14.76 -9.05
N GLY A 277 -0.77 15.56 -9.92
CA GLY A 277 -1.86 15.09 -10.77
C GLY A 277 -3.21 15.11 -10.02
N PRO A 278 -4.30 14.72 -10.70
CA PRO A 278 -5.61 14.64 -10.04
C PRO A 278 -5.61 13.59 -8.91
N PRO A 279 -6.37 13.81 -7.83
CA PRO A 279 -6.53 12.80 -6.78
C PRO A 279 -7.27 11.56 -7.31
N ASP A 280 -6.95 10.40 -6.74
CA ASP A 280 -7.59 9.12 -7.09
C ASP A 280 -9.08 9.11 -6.67
N ALA A 281 -9.38 9.77 -5.56
CA ALA A 281 -10.76 10.00 -5.11
C ALA A 281 -10.88 11.31 -4.33
N ILE A 282 -12.01 12.00 -4.50
CA ILE A 282 -12.37 13.17 -3.70
C ILE A 282 -13.49 12.78 -2.75
N TYR A 283 -13.29 13.02 -1.47
CA TYR A 283 -14.29 12.73 -0.44
C TYR A 283 -14.78 14.03 0.22
N ARG A 284 -16.09 14.26 0.34
CA ARG A 284 -16.68 15.48 0.95
C ARG A 284 -17.41 15.16 2.26
N LYS A 285 -17.16 15.94 3.31
CA LYS A 285 -17.69 15.73 4.68
C LYS A 285 -19.23 15.69 4.75
N ASN A 286 -19.93 16.33 3.82
CA ASN A 286 -21.40 16.42 3.81
C ASN A 286 -22.09 15.20 3.16
N ASP A 287 -21.37 14.34 2.44
CA ASP A 287 -21.97 13.21 1.72
C ASP A 287 -22.50 12.13 2.68
N HIS A 288 -21.90 11.97 3.87
CA HIS A 288 -22.42 11.06 4.91
C HIS A 288 -23.78 11.47 5.47
N LYS A 289 -24.05 12.78 5.62
CA LYS A 289 -25.34 13.26 6.14
C LYS A 289 -26.46 13.01 5.14
N MET A 290 -26.22 13.20 3.85
CA MET A 290 -27.20 12.90 2.80
C MET A 290 -27.49 11.40 2.67
N PHE A 291 -26.47 10.53 2.75
CA PHE A 291 -26.68 9.08 2.67
C PHE A 291 -27.50 8.55 3.86
N ALA A 292 -27.21 9.02 5.09
CA ALA A 292 -27.96 8.67 6.29
C ALA A 292 -29.42 9.18 6.25
N HIS A 293 -29.66 10.35 5.65
CA HIS A 293 -31.02 10.86 5.45
C HIS A 293 -31.78 10.09 4.36
N LYS A 294 -31.13 9.67 3.28
CA LYS A 294 -31.76 8.90 2.18
C LYS A 294 -32.21 7.50 2.62
N VAL A 295 -31.48 6.88 3.54
CA VAL A 295 -31.88 5.60 4.18
C VAL A 295 -33.06 5.82 5.15
N ARG A 296 -33.16 6.99 5.79
CA ARG A 296 -34.26 7.33 6.71
C ARG A 296 -35.53 7.83 6.01
N THR A 297 -35.45 8.47 4.84
CA THR A 297 -36.64 8.92 4.09
C THR A 297 -37.21 7.88 3.14
N GLY A 298 -36.54 6.74 2.96
CA GLY A 298 -37.05 5.60 2.18
C GLY A 298 -38.22 4.84 2.82
N SER A 299 -38.62 5.17 4.04
CA SER A 299 -39.69 4.46 4.76
C SER A 299 -41.08 5.12 4.68
N ASP A 300 -41.27 6.25 3.99
CA ASP A 300 -42.53 6.99 4.06
C ASP A 300 -43.04 7.62 2.75
N ALA A 301 -42.95 6.88 1.64
CA ALA A 301 -43.64 7.24 0.39
C ALA A 301 -44.48 6.06 -0.16
N LEU A 302 -45.69 5.93 0.37
CA LEU A 302 -46.78 5.13 -0.22
C LEU A 302 -47.20 5.71 -1.58
N LYS A 303 -46.64 5.20 -2.68
CA LYS A 303 -47.33 5.10 -3.98
C LYS A 303 -46.89 3.81 -4.69
N ARG A 304 -47.84 2.87 -4.83
CA ARG A 304 -47.70 1.67 -5.68
C ARG A 304 -47.65 2.11 -7.15
N PRO A 305 -46.68 1.65 -7.96
CA PRO A 305 -46.89 1.41 -9.37
C PRO A 305 -47.25 -0.06 -9.61
N ASP A 306 -47.91 -0.26 -10.73
CA ASP A 306 -48.66 -1.44 -11.16
C ASP A 306 -47.77 -2.62 -11.56
N SER A 307 -48.34 -3.81 -11.49
CA SER A 307 -47.69 -5.11 -11.69
C SER A 307 -47.47 -5.43 -13.17
N ALA A 308 -46.30 -5.12 -13.73
CA ALA A 308 -45.80 -5.72 -14.96
C ALA A 308 -44.29 -5.46 -15.16
N ASP A 309 -43.44 -5.95 -14.26
CA ASP A 309 -42.05 -6.33 -14.60
C ASP A 309 -41.39 -7.01 -13.39
N LEU A 310 -41.61 -8.33 -13.27
CA LEU A 310 -40.87 -9.19 -12.36
C LEU A 310 -40.24 -10.32 -13.19
N LYS A 311 -38.97 -10.13 -13.56
CA LYS A 311 -38.08 -11.25 -13.88
C LYS A 311 -36.76 -11.11 -13.12
N HIS A 312 -36.66 -11.98 -12.11
CA HIS A 312 -35.48 -12.55 -11.47
C HIS A 312 -34.46 -11.62 -10.82
N GLN A 313 -34.73 -11.42 -9.54
CA GLN A 313 -33.76 -11.25 -8.47
C GLN A 313 -33.46 -12.65 -7.90
N ASP A 314 -32.20 -13.07 -7.91
CA ASP A 314 -31.54 -13.88 -6.87
C ASP A 314 -30.09 -14.17 -7.30
N ASP A 315 -29.14 -13.39 -6.78
CA ASP A 315 -27.95 -13.94 -6.12
C ASP A 315 -27.25 -12.85 -5.30
N LEU A 316 -27.24 -13.07 -3.99
CA LEU A 316 -26.59 -12.24 -2.99
C LEU A 316 -25.07 -12.43 -3.07
N THR A 317 -24.36 -11.40 -3.55
CA THR A 317 -22.94 -11.22 -3.23
C THR A 317 -22.76 -9.83 -2.62
N ASP A 318 -22.52 -9.85 -1.31
CA ASP A 318 -22.08 -8.73 -0.50
C ASP A 318 -20.67 -8.34 -0.95
N THR A 319 -20.56 -7.23 -1.68
CA THR A 319 -19.27 -6.62 -2.02
C THR A 319 -19.46 -5.11 -2.05
N ASP A 320 -18.72 -4.45 -1.17
CA ASP A 320 -18.54 -3.01 -1.00
C ASP A 320 -18.48 -2.26 -2.34
N GLN A 321 -19.61 -1.66 -2.72
CA GLN A 321 -19.76 -0.79 -3.88
C GLN A 321 -19.42 0.64 -3.49
N SER A 322 -18.13 0.93 -3.35
CA SER A 322 -17.63 2.29 -3.12
C SER A 322 -16.48 2.67 -4.06
N SER A 323 -16.47 2.20 -5.31
CA SER A 323 -15.57 2.73 -6.35
C SER A 323 -15.84 2.09 -7.73
N ALA A 324 -16.95 2.45 -8.38
CA ALA A 324 -17.10 2.31 -9.83
C ALA A 324 -18.39 3.02 -10.27
N ASN A 325 -18.26 4.27 -10.71
CA ASN A 325 -19.06 4.85 -11.80
C ASN A 325 -18.55 6.27 -12.09
N ALA A 326 -17.44 6.35 -12.82
CA ALA A 326 -17.18 7.50 -13.68
C ALA A 326 -17.36 7.02 -15.13
N GLY A 327 -18.62 6.78 -15.49
CA GLY A 327 -19.02 6.57 -16.88
C GLY A 327 -18.86 7.87 -17.64
N SER A 328 -17.97 7.83 -18.63
CA SER A 328 -17.83 8.82 -19.68
C SER A 328 -19.10 8.80 -20.54
N ASP A 329 -19.93 9.84 -20.46
CA ASP A 329 -20.96 10.11 -21.46
C ASP A 329 -20.71 11.47 -22.12
N GLY A 330 -20.65 11.42 -23.44
CA GLY A 330 -20.16 12.47 -24.32
C GLY A 330 -21.12 13.64 -24.51
N TYR A 331 -20.52 14.71 -25.04
CA TYR A 331 -21.12 15.91 -25.57
C TYR A 331 -22.49 15.69 -26.23
N HIS A 332 -23.55 16.26 -25.65
CA HIS A 332 -24.66 16.80 -26.41
C HIS A 332 -25.18 18.08 -25.75
N SER A 333 -25.10 19.16 -26.53
CA SER A 333 -25.67 20.48 -26.28
C SER A 333 -27.18 20.43 -26.37
N SER A 334 -27.88 20.91 -25.35
CA SER A 334 -29.21 21.50 -25.48
C SER A 334 -29.46 22.44 -24.32
N ASP A 335 -29.59 23.73 -24.67
CA ASP A 335 -30.09 24.79 -23.82
C ASP A 335 -31.44 24.41 -23.19
N ASP A 336 -31.56 24.57 -21.87
CA ASP A 336 -32.78 25.11 -21.29
C ASP A 336 -32.45 25.82 -19.97
N GLU A 337 -32.56 27.14 -20.01
CA GLU A 337 -32.58 28.04 -18.87
C GLU A 337 -33.96 27.95 -18.22
N THR A 338 -34.02 27.65 -16.92
CA THR A 338 -34.85 28.33 -15.89
C THR A 338 -35.05 27.43 -14.67
N SER A 339 -34.51 27.83 -13.52
CA SER A 339 -35.29 28.33 -12.37
C SER A 339 -34.41 28.34 -11.13
N ASP A 340 -34.20 29.56 -10.65
CA ASP A 340 -33.57 29.94 -9.41
C ASP A 340 -34.44 29.41 -8.26
N ASP A 341 -33.98 28.34 -7.60
CA ASP A 341 -34.53 27.91 -6.31
C ASP A 341 -33.37 27.89 -5.30
N SER A 342 -33.23 29.02 -4.65
CA SER A 342 -32.31 29.31 -3.56
C SER A 342 -32.57 28.38 -2.39
N VAL A 343 -31.86 27.25 -2.35
CA VAL A 343 -31.65 26.47 -1.14
C VAL A 343 -30.29 26.86 -0.58
N GLU A 344 -30.27 27.88 0.27
CA GLU A 344 -29.12 28.27 1.10
C GLU A 344 -28.80 27.14 2.10
N GLY A 345 -28.18 26.07 1.60
CA GLY A 345 -27.52 25.05 2.39
C GLY A 345 -26.02 25.33 2.36
N HIS A 346 -25.44 25.70 3.50
CA HIS A 346 -24.01 25.92 3.70
C HIS A 346 -23.20 24.66 3.30
N VAL A 347 -22.85 24.51 2.02
CA VAL A 347 -21.93 23.46 1.57
C VAL A 347 -20.55 23.87 2.05
N SER A 348 -20.11 23.35 3.20
CA SER A 348 -18.71 23.48 3.62
C SER A 348 -17.84 22.92 2.49
N GLY A 349 -17.09 23.78 1.81
CA GLY A 349 -16.22 23.41 0.68
C GLY A 349 -15.04 22.50 1.06
N GLU A 350 -15.11 21.82 2.21
CA GLU A 350 -14.06 20.97 2.74
C GLU A 350 -14.13 19.57 2.12
N CYS A 351 -12.98 19.08 1.64
CA CYS A 351 -12.87 17.75 1.06
C CYS A 351 -11.48 17.15 1.25
N PHE A 352 -11.41 15.82 1.25
CA PHE A 352 -10.16 15.11 1.14
C PHE A 352 -9.86 14.80 -0.31
N TYR A 353 -8.63 15.09 -0.70
CA TYR A 353 -8.00 14.57 -1.90
C TYR A 353 -7.22 13.32 -1.47
N ASN A 354 -7.71 12.15 -1.88
CA ASN A 354 -7.09 10.88 -1.55
C ASN A 354 -6.16 10.47 -2.68
N TYR A 355 -4.88 10.26 -2.36
CA TYR A 355 -3.88 9.78 -3.31
C TYR A 355 -3.42 8.37 -2.88
N PHE A 356 -4.25 7.36 -3.17
CA PHE A 356 -4.00 5.96 -2.85
C PHE A 356 -2.63 5.49 -3.34
N TYR A 357 -2.25 5.87 -4.56
CA TYR A 357 -0.97 5.50 -5.18
C TYR A 357 0.22 6.33 -4.68
N HIS A 358 0.00 7.51 -4.08
CA HIS A 358 1.07 8.26 -3.41
C HIS A 358 1.20 7.94 -1.92
N GLY A 359 0.18 7.32 -1.33
CA GLY A 359 0.19 6.86 0.05
C GLY A 359 -0.23 7.90 1.06
N PHE A 360 -0.91 8.96 0.65
CA PHE A 360 -1.37 10.00 1.56
C PHE A 360 -2.66 10.69 1.11
N ASP A 361 -3.36 11.27 2.07
CA ASP A 361 -4.55 12.08 1.85
C ASP A 361 -4.31 13.52 2.27
N VAL A 362 -4.88 14.47 1.56
CA VAL A 362 -4.78 15.90 1.88
C VAL A 362 -6.19 16.46 2.13
N LEU A 363 -6.40 17.03 3.32
CA LEU A 363 -7.59 17.80 3.60
C LEU A 363 -7.42 19.20 3.02
N VAL A 364 -8.34 19.55 2.14
CA VAL A 364 -8.53 20.87 1.59
C VAL A 364 -9.67 21.54 2.35
N SER A 365 -9.37 22.60 3.09
CA SER A 365 -10.35 23.35 3.90
C SER A 365 -10.02 24.84 3.96
N LYS A 366 -10.82 25.63 4.68
CA LYS A 366 -10.44 27.02 4.97
C LYS A 366 -9.15 27.06 5.82
N PRO A 367 -8.30 28.10 5.67
CA PRO A 367 -7.07 28.22 6.43
C PRO A 367 -7.33 28.21 7.94
N THR A 368 -6.45 27.56 8.69
CA THR A 368 -6.51 27.46 10.15
C THR A 368 -5.29 28.14 10.79
N ALA A 369 -5.34 28.38 12.10
CA ALA A 369 -4.18 28.91 12.83
C ALA A 369 -3.00 27.91 12.76
N PRO A 370 -1.78 28.36 12.43
CA PRO A 370 -0.66 27.49 12.13
C PRO A 370 -0.03 26.82 13.36
N SER A 371 0.62 25.68 13.11
CA SER A 371 1.25 24.87 14.14
C SER A 371 2.52 25.56 14.65
N PRO A 372 2.89 25.38 15.92
CA PRO A 372 4.08 26.02 16.47
C PRO A 372 5.34 25.52 15.77
N VAL A 373 6.36 26.36 15.76
CA VAL A 373 7.69 26.00 15.26
C VAL A 373 8.35 25.07 16.29
N PRO A 374 9.06 24.00 15.87
CA PRO A 374 9.86 23.19 16.78
C PRO A 374 10.85 24.06 17.58
N PRO A 375 10.93 23.92 18.92
CA PRO A 375 11.77 24.77 19.77
C PRO A 375 13.26 24.79 19.37
N SER A 376 13.79 23.67 18.87
CA SER A 376 15.18 23.60 18.37
C SER A 376 15.44 24.53 17.18
N GLN A 377 14.41 24.81 16.37
CA GLN A 377 14.51 25.67 15.20
C GLN A 377 14.29 27.16 15.52
N GLU A 378 13.71 27.49 16.68
CA GLU A 378 13.53 28.88 17.11
C GLU A 378 14.86 29.52 17.57
N GLN A 379 15.82 28.71 18.04
CA GLN A 379 17.08 29.19 18.63
C GLN A 379 18.19 29.47 17.59
N GLY A 380 18.01 29.04 16.34
CA GLY A 380 18.91 29.34 15.21
C GLY A 380 18.60 30.69 14.58
N LYS A 381 19.43 31.71 14.88
CA LYS A 381 19.33 33.12 14.46
C LYS A 381 18.75 33.41 13.06
N ASN A 382 17.99 34.52 12.99
CA ASN A 382 17.47 35.19 11.79
C ASN A 382 16.42 34.42 10.98
N VAL A 383 15.36 33.94 11.63
CA VAL A 383 14.08 33.96 10.93
C VAL A 383 13.74 35.45 10.81
N PRO A 384 13.56 36.03 9.60
CA PRO A 384 12.88 37.32 9.50
C PRO A 384 11.64 37.18 10.37
N ASN A 385 11.26 38.23 11.09
CA ASN A 385 9.94 38.29 11.70
C ASN A 385 8.94 38.27 10.52
N ILE A 386 8.68 37.09 9.95
CA ILE A 386 7.70 36.89 8.89
C ILE A 386 6.42 37.17 9.65
N PRO A 387 5.76 38.31 9.39
CA PRO A 387 4.61 38.67 10.18
C PRO A 387 3.62 37.52 10.10
N ARG A 388 3.00 37.20 11.24
CA ARG A 388 1.81 36.34 11.28
C ARG A 388 0.66 36.88 10.40
N ASP A 389 0.84 38.04 9.79
CA ASP A 389 -0.04 38.71 8.81
C ASP A 389 -0.22 37.96 7.47
N TRP A 390 0.42 36.81 7.22
CA TRP A 390 0.19 36.10 5.94
C TRP A 390 -1.25 35.57 5.80
N LEU A 391 -1.98 35.43 6.92
CA LEU A 391 -3.44 35.20 6.95
C LEU A 391 -4.25 36.31 6.27
N LEU A 392 -3.67 37.50 6.03
CA LEU A 392 -4.31 38.61 5.32
C LEU A 392 -4.14 38.56 3.79
N THR A 393 -3.27 37.69 3.26
CA THR A 393 -3.01 37.57 1.80
C THR A 393 -3.70 36.40 1.11
N ALA A 394 -4.09 35.36 1.86
CA ALA A 394 -5.02 34.37 1.34
C ALA A 394 -6.43 34.94 1.53
N ASN A 395 -7.23 35.01 0.46
CA ASN A 395 -8.67 35.23 0.63
C ASN A 395 -9.15 34.22 1.68
N ALA A 396 -9.73 34.67 2.80
CA ALA A 396 -10.15 33.78 3.90
C ALA A 396 -11.14 32.67 3.45
N ASP A 397 -11.74 32.86 2.27
CA ASP A 397 -12.64 31.90 1.62
C ASP A 397 -11.95 30.96 0.62
N SER A 398 -10.67 31.15 0.32
CA SER A 398 -9.90 30.23 -0.53
C SER A 398 -9.54 28.96 0.23
N LEU A 399 -9.79 27.81 -0.39
CA LEU A 399 -9.44 26.53 0.19
C LEU A 399 -7.95 26.26 0.04
N VAL A 400 -7.34 25.68 1.07
CA VAL A 400 -5.92 25.32 1.13
C VAL A 400 -5.75 23.97 1.79
N ALA A 401 -4.59 23.33 1.57
CA ALA A 401 -4.19 22.14 2.31
C ALA A 401 -3.99 22.50 3.79
N THR A 402 -4.73 21.87 4.71
CA THR A 402 -4.64 22.16 6.16
C THR A 402 -4.22 20.94 6.98
N LYS A 403 -4.39 19.75 6.42
CA LYS A 403 -4.00 18.48 7.04
C LYS A 403 -3.54 17.51 5.97
N ILE A 404 -2.55 16.70 6.30
CA ILE A 404 -2.10 15.59 5.46
C ILE A 404 -1.97 14.33 6.33
N VAL A 405 -2.44 13.20 5.80
CA VAL A 405 -2.38 11.88 6.46
C VAL A 405 -1.45 11.00 5.66
N LEU A 406 -0.29 10.63 6.24
CA LEU A 406 0.69 9.75 5.61
C LEU A 406 0.43 8.31 6.05
N HIS A 407 0.17 7.41 5.12
CA HIS A 407 -0.18 6.02 5.41
C HIS A 407 1.03 5.09 5.33
N GLY A 408 1.23 4.25 6.36
CA GLY A 408 2.35 3.31 6.46
C GLY A 408 2.13 1.97 5.74
N ASN A 409 0.90 1.67 5.31
CA ASN A 409 0.51 0.40 4.66
C ASN A 409 1.09 -0.85 5.36
N VAL A 410 0.94 -0.94 6.68
CA VAL A 410 1.56 -1.99 7.50
C VAL A 410 0.73 -3.28 7.41
N PRO A 411 1.30 -4.44 7.01
CA PRO A 411 0.59 -5.71 7.05
C PRO A 411 0.03 -6.02 8.44
N GLY A 412 -1.19 -6.55 8.49
CA GLY A 412 -1.92 -6.79 9.74
C GLY A 412 -2.69 -5.59 10.29
N SER A 413 -2.40 -4.37 9.81
CA SER A 413 -3.21 -3.20 10.16
C SER A 413 -4.56 -3.20 9.43
N TYR A 414 -5.57 -2.61 10.05
CA TYR A 414 -6.90 -2.47 9.45
C TYR A 414 -6.91 -1.79 8.06
N PRO A 415 -6.20 -0.67 7.81
CA PRO A 415 -6.15 -0.03 6.49
C PRO A 415 -5.14 -0.67 5.53
N PHE A 416 -4.63 -1.88 5.81
CA PHE A 416 -3.65 -2.53 4.95
C PHE A 416 -4.15 -2.68 3.52
N ASN A 417 -3.28 -2.34 2.59
CA ASN A 417 -3.50 -2.32 1.16
C ASN A 417 -4.56 -1.33 0.64
N ARG A 418 -5.02 -0.38 1.47
CA ARG A 418 -5.87 0.73 1.00
C ARG A 418 -5.06 1.82 0.30
N HIS A 419 -3.89 2.11 0.85
CA HIS A 419 -2.96 3.09 0.30
C HIS A 419 -1.60 2.41 0.11
N ARG A 420 -0.81 2.90 -0.84
CA ARG A 420 0.62 2.62 -0.88
C ARG A 420 1.30 3.13 0.40
N ARG A 421 2.40 2.49 0.81
CA ARG A 421 3.25 3.05 1.88
C ARG A 421 3.86 4.39 1.45
N CYS A 422 3.64 5.42 2.25
CA CYS A 422 4.35 6.70 2.18
C CYS A 422 5.45 6.74 3.24
N ARG A 423 6.71 6.84 2.80
CA ARG A 423 7.85 7.01 3.71
C ARG A 423 8.02 8.46 4.11
N TRP A 424 8.46 8.69 5.34
CA TRP A 424 8.69 10.04 5.86
C TRP A 424 9.89 10.09 6.79
N GLU A 425 10.43 11.29 6.94
CA GLU A 425 11.52 11.65 7.86
C GLU A 425 11.14 12.92 8.64
N ILE A 426 11.66 13.06 9.86
CA ILE A 426 11.53 14.26 10.69
C ILE A 426 12.95 14.81 10.96
N PRO A 427 13.56 15.55 10.01
CA PRO A 427 14.98 15.90 10.10
C PRO A 427 15.37 16.78 11.29
N TYR A 428 14.44 17.57 11.82
CA TYR A 428 14.74 18.47 12.94
C TYR A 428 14.99 17.74 14.26
N LEU A 429 14.62 16.45 14.36
CA LEU A 429 14.90 15.61 15.54
C LEU A 429 16.32 15.02 15.54
N SER A 430 17.08 15.13 14.45
CA SER A 430 18.40 14.50 14.29
C SER A 430 19.56 15.24 14.94
N SER A 431 19.31 16.44 15.48
CA SER A 431 20.35 17.38 15.93
C SER A 431 21.24 16.89 17.09
N ALA A 432 20.94 15.73 17.69
CA ALA A 432 21.69 15.18 18.82
C ALA A 432 22.34 13.79 18.60
N SER A 433 21.97 13.01 17.58
CA SER A 433 22.36 11.59 17.49
C SER A 433 22.80 11.09 16.10
N ASP A 434 22.92 11.96 15.08
CA ASP A 434 23.14 11.61 13.66
C ASP A 434 22.10 10.64 13.03
N VAL A 435 21.15 10.14 13.82
CA VAL A 435 20.07 9.25 13.36
C VAL A 435 18.85 10.09 12.96
N VAL A 436 18.36 9.86 11.74
CA VAL A 436 17.13 10.49 11.23
C VAL A 436 15.92 9.67 11.62
N ILE A 437 15.05 10.26 12.44
CA ILE A 437 13.74 9.71 12.78
C ILE A 437 12.91 9.59 11.51
N ASN A 438 12.42 8.39 11.21
CA ASN A 438 11.73 8.06 9.97
C ASN A 438 10.57 7.06 10.18
N SER A 439 9.85 6.77 9.10
CA SER A 439 8.70 5.86 9.06
C SER A 439 8.97 4.42 9.51
N GLU A 440 10.23 3.98 9.53
CA GLU A 440 10.64 2.65 9.97
C GLU A 440 11.24 2.63 11.39
N SER A 441 11.35 3.78 12.04
CA SER A 441 11.86 3.90 13.41
C SER A 441 10.86 3.31 14.42
N ASP A 442 11.36 2.68 15.49
CA ASP A 442 10.49 2.13 16.53
C ASP A 442 9.80 3.28 17.28
N PHE A 443 8.49 3.16 17.50
CA PHE A 443 7.72 4.26 18.09
C PHE A 443 8.24 4.78 19.44
N PRO A 444 8.75 3.95 20.38
CA PRO A 444 9.36 4.46 21.61
C PRO A 444 10.50 5.46 21.37
N GLN A 445 11.31 5.26 20.32
CA GLN A 445 12.40 6.18 19.95
C GLN A 445 11.86 7.49 19.36
N ILE A 446 10.80 7.39 18.55
CA ILE A 446 10.08 8.55 18.00
C ILE A 446 9.49 9.39 19.15
N GLU A 447 8.81 8.72 20.08
CA GLU A 447 8.18 9.34 21.24
C GLU A 447 9.21 10.03 22.15
N GLU A 448 10.32 9.38 22.48
CA GLU A 448 11.39 9.97 23.29
C GLU A 448 11.97 11.24 22.63
N SER A 449 12.25 11.18 21.33
CA SER A 449 12.81 12.30 20.57
C SER A 449 11.84 13.49 20.53
N LEU A 450 10.55 13.24 20.31
CA LEU A 450 9.53 14.29 20.31
C LEU A 450 9.27 14.86 21.70
N ARG A 451 9.26 14.02 22.76
CA ARG A 451 9.14 14.49 24.15
C ARG A 451 10.26 15.45 24.51
N LYS A 452 11.49 15.13 24.11
CA LYS A 452 12.65 15.99 24.33
C LYS A 452 12.55 17.30 23.55
N GLU A 453 12.17 17.24 22.27
CA GLU A 453 12.02 18.43 21.42
C GLU A 453 10.99 19.42 21.97
N TRP A 454 9.84 18.90 22.42
CA TRP A 454 8.72 19.72 22.89
C TRP A 454 8.70 19.90 24.40
N GLN A 455 9.75 19.53 25.14
CA GLN A 455 9.75 19.60 26.60
C GLN A 455 9.51 21.01 27.12
N SER A 456 10.09 22.02 26.47
CA SER A 456 10.08 23.42 26.92
C SER A 456 8.73 24.13 26.77
N ILE A 457 7.78 23.55 26.01
CA ILE A 457 6.46 24.16 25.81
C ILE A 457 5.46 23.79 26.92
N TYR A 458 5.80 22.81 27.76
CA TYR A 458 4.94 22.37 28.86
C TYR A 458 5.42 22.97 30.20
N PRO A 459 4.50 23.48 31.03
CA PRO A 459 4.83 23.99 32.37
C PRO A 459 5.46 22.95 33.31
N SER A 460 5.11 21.67 33.14
CA SER A 460 5.65 20.57 33.94
C SER A 460 5.69 19.25 33.17
N GLU A 461 6.52 18.31 33.63
CA GLU A 461 6.61 16.95 33.06
C GLU A 461 5.29 16.17 33.19
N ASP A 462 4.54 16.40 34.27
CA ASP A 462 3.24 15.76 34.47
C ASP A 462 2.20 16.24 33.47
N GLU A 463 2.20 17.53 33.12
CA GLU A 463 1.33 18.07 32.07
C GLU A 463 1.74 17.58 30.68
N ALA A 464 3.05 17.52 30.39
CA ALA A 464 3.56 16.93 29.15
C ALA A 464 3.08 15.48 29.00
N ARG A 465 3.23 14.66 30.06
CA ARG A 465 2.79 13.26 30.08
C ARG A 465 1.28 13.10 29.89
N LYS A 466 0.47 14.01 30.45
CA LYS A 466 -1.00 14.00 30.25
C LYS A 466 -1.37 14.39 28.82
N ALA A 467 -0.74 15.42 28.27
CA ALA A 467 -1.01 15.90 26.92
C ALA A 467 -0.59 14.90 25.83
N GLN A 468 0.48 14.15 26.06
CA GLN A 468 1.06 13.18 25.13
C GLN A 468 0.64 11.73 25.44
N ARG A 469 -0.38 11.55 26.30
CA ARG A 469 -0.87 10.21 26.67
C ARG A 469 -1.52 9.53 25.46
N GLY A 470 -1.13 8.29 25.21
CA GLY A 470 -1.73 7.45 24.18
C GLY A 470 -3.22 7.19 24.42
N MET A 471 -4.03 7.33 23.37
CA MET A 471 -5.45 7.01 23.36
C MET A 471 -5.71 5.75 22.51
N VAL A 472 -6.26 4.70 23.13
CA VAL A 472 -6.52 3.43 22.45
C VAL A 472 -7.77 3.53 21.58
N LEU A 473 -7.65 3.07 20.32
CA LEU A 473 -8.71 2.98 19.33
C LEU A 473 -8.89 1.51 18.93
N ASN A 474 -10.14 1.06 18.78
CA ASN A 474 -10.46 -0.30 18.38
C ASN A 474 -11.13 -0.36 17.00
N ARG A 475 -10.33 -0.48 15.94
CA ARG A 475 -10.76 -0.60 14.53
C ARG A 475 -11.66 -1.81 14.24
N GLY A 476 -11.77 -2.79 15.14
CA GLY A 476 -12.46 -4.07 14.90
C GLY A 476 -13.94 -4.08 15.28
N TRP A 477 -14.42 -3.10 16.05
CA TRP A 477 -15.85 -2.91 16.28
C TRP A 477 -16.36 -2.13 15.09
N GLY A 478 -17.20 -2.71 14.23
CA GLY A 478 -17.61 -2.20 12.90
C GLY A 478 -18.21 -0.78 12.82
N ASP A 479 -18.15 -0.02 13.91
CA ASP A 479 -18.36 1.42 14.02
C ASP A 479 -17.03 2.21 14.07
N SER A 480 -15.89 1.53 13.91
CA SER A 480 -14.56 2.13 13.86
C SER A 480 -14.11 2.32 12.42
N PRO A 481 -14.25 3.53 11.88
CA PRO A 481 -14.53 3.66 10.45
C PRO A 481 -13.30 3.61 9.57
N GLY A 482 -13.48 2.95 8.42
CA GLY A 482 -12.51 2.88 7.36
C GLY A 482 -12.47 4.15 6.52
N SER A 483 -12.43 5.33 7.11
CA SER A 483 -12.28 6.58 6.37
C SER A 483 -11.33 7.57 7.04
N SER A 484 -10.52 8.27 6.25
CA SER A 484 -9.61 9.34 6.68
C SER A 484 -10.32 10.52 7.35
N ILE A 485 -11.66 10.54 7.26
CA ILE A 485 -12.59 11.50 7.89
C ILE A 485 -12.70 11.32 9.40
N GLU A 486 -12.45 10.13 9.96
CA GLU A 486 -12.56 9.90 11.41
C GLU A 486 -11.56 10.71 12.22
N PHE A 487 -10.44 11.09 11.58
CA PHE A 487 -9.51 12.05 12.15
C PHE A 487 -10.11 13.48 12.27
N LEU A 488 -11.35 13.72 11.81
CA LEU A 488 -12.10 14.98 11.89
C LEU A 488 -13.36 14.93 12.78
N GLY A 489 -13.76 13.78 13.33
CA GLY A 489 -15.20 13.56 13.61
C GLY A 489 -15.72 13.57 15.05
N GLY A 490 -14.88 13.58 16.08
CA GLY A 490 -15.33 13.49 17.49
C GLY A 490 -14.58 14.39 18.47
N TRP A 491 -13.79 15.34 17.96
CA TRP A 491 -12.91 16.20 18.76
C TRP A 491 -13.35 17.68 18.81
N GLU A 492 -14.44 18.06 18.12
CA GLU A 492 -14.83 19.47 17.91
C GLU A 492 -16.29 19.80 18.31
N GLY A 493 -17.00 18.94 19.04
CA GLY A 493 -18.42 19.13 19.36
C GLY A 493 -18.80 18.72 20.77
N ASP A 494 -19.66 19.54 21.37
CA ASP A 494 -20.14 19.59 22.75
C ASP A 494 -20.47 18.22 23.39
N GLY A 495 -20.32 18.16 24.73
CA GLY A 495 -20.48 16.95 25.52
C GLY A 495 -21.86 16.30 25.37
N ALA A 496 -21.95 15.28 24.52
CA ALA A 496 -23.03 14.31 24.55
C ALA A 496 -22.47 13.02 25.15
N ALA A 497 -22.70 12.84 26.45
CA ALA A 497 -22.60 11.53 27.07
C ALA A 497 -23.49 10.55 26.30
N ALA A 498 -22.89 9.60 25.58
CA ALA A 498 -23.63 8.48 25.03
C ALA A 498 -24.11 7.63 26.22
N ALA A 499 -25.41 7.70 26.48
CA ALA A 499 -26.10 6.84 27.44
C ALA A 499 -25.93 5.36 27.04
N PRO A 500 -25.88 4.43 28.01
CA PRO A 500 -25.88 3.01 27.70
C PRO A 500 -27.32 2.60 27.36
N ASP A 501 -27.63 2.42 26.08
CA ASP A 501 -28.91 1.85 25.67
C ASP A 501 -28.77 0.40 25.22
N ALA A 502 -29.86 -0.32 25.44
CA ALA A 502 -29.95 -1.70 25.81
C ALA A 502 -29.85 -2.70 24.66
N GLY A 503 -29.34 -3.89 25.00
CA GLY A 503 -30.04 -5.13 24.65
C GLY A 503 -30.08 -5.53 23.17
N GLY A 504 -28.91 -5.66 22.53
CA GLY A 504 -28.76 -6.43 21.30
C GLY A 504 -27.60 -7.40 21.45
N THR A 505 -27.84 -8.70 21.33
CA THR A 505 -26.79 -9.74 21.28
C THR A 505 -26.00 -9.59 19.98
N ALA A 506 -25.09 -8.62 19.93
CA ALA A 506 -24.08 -8.53 18.89
C ALA A 506 -23.22 -9.79 18.97
N LYS A 507 -23.25 -10.61 17.92
CA LYS A 507 -22.23 -11.64 17.69
C LYS A 507 -20.87 -10.95 17.82
N LYS A 508 -20.08 -11.36 18.82
CA LYS A 508 -18.66 -11.00 18.89
C LYS A 508 -18.01 -11.47 17.59
N PHE A 509 -17.76 -10.54 16.68
CA PHE A 509 -16.81 -10.76 15.62
C PHE A 509 -15.44 -10.66 16.30
N ASP A 510 -14.80 -11.80 16.55
CA ASP A 510 -13.37 -11.84 16.92
C ASP A 510 -12.59 -11.41 15.67
N GLY A 511 -12.51 -10.10 15.45
CA GLY A 511 -11.56 -9.53 14.51
C GLY A 511 -10.14 -9.91 14.93
N PRO A 512 -9.16 -9.93 14.00
CA PRO A 512 -7.77 -10.20 14.34
C PRO A 512 -7.33 -9.32 15.52
N ALA A 513 -6.54 -9.88 16.44
CA ALA A 513 -6.05 -9.22 17.68
C ALA A 513 -5.31 -7.88 17.45
N ASP A 514 -5.03 -7.55 16.18
CA ASP A 514 -4.31 -6.39 15.66
C ASP A 514 -5.21 -5.23 15.21
N SER A 515 -6.52 -5.34 15.40
CA SER A 515 -7.48 -4.26 15.11
C SER A 515 -7.42 -3.08 16.10
N THR A 516 -6.52 -3.08 17.07
CA THR A 516 -6.40 -2.01 18.08
C THR A 516 -5.12 -1.21 17.86
N THR A 517 -5.25 0.10 17.77
CA THR A 517 -4.16 1.06 17.62
C THR A 517 -4.17 2.06 18.77
N THR A 518 -3.07 2.75 18.99
CA THR A 518 -2.96 3.84 19.97
C THR A 518 -2.57 5.11 19.25
N LEU A 519 -3.31 6.19 19.51
CA LEU A 519 -3.04 7.52 18.98
C LEU A 519 -2.19 8.31 19.96
N TYR A 520 -1.09 8.89 19.48
CA TYR A 520 -0.20 9.75 20.26
C TYR A 520 -0.12 11.13 19.61
N GLY A 521 -0.41 12.17 20.37
CA GLY A 521 -0.42 13.55 19.91
C GLY A 521 0.82 14.34 20.35
N PHE A 522 1.38 15.09 19.41
CA PHE A 522 2.42 16.10 19.62
C PHE A 522 2.04 17.37 18.85
N PRO A 523 2.60 18.55 19.16
CA PRO A 523 2.26 19.77 18.44
C PRO A 523 2.38 19.61 16.91
N GLY A 524 1.25 19.75 16.20
CA GLY A 524 1.15 19.58 14.74
C GLY A 524 1.22 18.13 14.22
N LEU A 525 1.42 17.12 15.07
CA LEU A 525 1.62 15.72 14.67
C LEU A 525 0.74 14.76 15.48
N VAL A 526 0.13 13.77 14.82
CA VAL A 526 -0.54 12.65 15.47
C VAL A 526 -0.08 11.34 14.85
N PHE A 527 0.39 10.42 15.68
CA PHE A 527 0.83 9.10 15.28
C PHE A 527 -0.23 8.07 15.63
N GLU A 528 -0.59 7.23 14.68
CA GLU A 528 -1.34 6.00 14.93
C GLU A 528 -0.37 4.82 14.95
N VAL A 529 -0.39 4.07 16.05
CA VAL A 529 0.64 3.06 16.36
C VAL A 529 -0.03 1.74 16.71
N LEU A 530 0.44 0.64 16.12
CA LEU A 530 0.02 -0.71 16.48
C LEU A 530 0.62 -1.15 17.82
N LYS A 531 0.08 -2.23 18.40
CA LYS A 531 0.61 -2.83 19.63
C LYS A 531 2.09 -3.24 19.55
N ASN A 532 2.56 -3.62 18.37
CA ASN A 532 3.96 -3.96 18.11
C ASN A 532 4.88 -2.74 17.90
N GLY A 533 4.36 -1.52 18.05
CA GLY A 533 5.13 -0.27 17.92
C GLY A 533 5.28 0.24 16.49
N ALA A 534 4.72 -0.44 15.48
CA ALA A 534 4.75 0.06 14.09
C ALA A 534 3.78 1.24 13.90
N VAL A 535 4.25 2.31 13.27
CA VAL A 535 3.41 3.47 12.91
C VAL A 535 2.60 3.15 11.65
N THR A 536 1.27 3.14 11.77
CA THR A 536 0.36 2.89 10.64
C THR A 536 -0.04 4.15 9.90
N ALA A 537 -0.10 5.28 10.60
CA ALA A 537 -0.38 6.57 10.01
C ALA A 537 0.29 7.71 10.79
N LEU A 538 0.71 8.75 10.06
CA LEU A 538 1.16 10.02 10.62
C LEU A 538 0.30 11.15 10.06
N VAL A 539 -0.43 11.83 10.93
CA VAL A 539 -1.24 12.99 10.58
C VAL A 539 -0.48 14.26 10.92
N LEU A 540 -0.31 15.13 9.93
CA LEU A 540 0.17 16.49 10.13
C LEU A 540 -1.00 17.45 10.05
N ARG A 541 -1.05 18.40 10.98
CA ARG A 541 -2.10 19.41 11.04
C ARG A 541 -1.49 20.79 11.17
N ASP A 542 -2.15 21.74 10.55
CA ASP A 542 -1.81 23.13 10.76
C ASP A 542 -2.26 23.63 12.13
N THR A 543 -3.14 22.95 12.88
CA THR A 543 -3.60 23.44 14.20
C THR A 543 -2.80 22.92 15.40
N LEU A 544 -2.66 23.78 16.42
CA LEU A 544 -2.08 23.43 17.71
C LEU A 544 -3.00 22.47 18.47
N LEU A 545 -2.46 21.33 18.90
CA LEU A 545 -3.08 20.50 19.93
C LEU A 545 -2.87 21.19 21.29
N ILE A 546 -3.64 22.24 21.58
CA ILE A 546 -3.78 22.68 22.98
C ILE A 546 -4.83 21.77 23.61
N GLY A 547 -4.36 20.75 24.33
CA GLY A 547 -5.23 19.96 25.19
C GLY A 547 -5.14 18.47 24.90
N GLY A 548 -4.55 17.74 25.85
CA GLY A 548 -4.98 16.36 26.06
C GLY A 548 -6.48 16.35 26.39
N ALA A 549 -7.12 15.20 26.15
CA ALA A 549 -8.49 14.94 26.56
C ALA A 549 -8.73 15.43 28.00
N GLY A 550 -9.51 16.51 28.16
CA GLY A 550 -10.01 16.95 29.46
C GLY A 550 -9.56 18.31 30.00
N TYR A 551 -9.23 19.31 29.18
CA TYR A 551 -9.17 20.70 29.67
C TYR A 551 -9.81 21.67 28.68
N MET A 552 -11.15 21.75 28.71
CA MET A 552 -11.85 23.01 28.48
C MET A 552 -11.91 23.76 29.80
N MET A 553 -11.60 25.06 29.73
CA MET A 553 -11.99 26.12 30.68
C MET A 553 -11.24 26.16 32.02
N VAL A 554 -10.24 27.07 32.11
CA VAL A 554 -10.16 28.05 33.21
C VAL A 554 -9.60 29.39 32.68
N ASN A 555 -10.54 30.30 32.43
CA ASN A 555 -10.57 31.76 32.61
C ASN A 555 -9.45 32.70 32.09
N GLY A 556 -9.95 33.75 31.43
CA GLY A 556 -9.32 35.04 31.16
C GLY A 556 -10.21 35.87 30.26
#